data_AF-A0A0P9UDL8-F1
#
_entry.id   AF-A0A0P9UDL8-F1
#
_cell.length_a   1.000
_cell.length_b   1.000
_cell.length_c   1.000
_cell.angle_alpha   90.00
_cell.angle_beta   90.00
_cell.angle_gamma   90.00
#
_symmetry.space_group_name_H-M   'P 1'
#
loop_
_entity.id
_entity.type
_entity.pdbx_description
1 polymer ?
#
loop_
_entity_poly.entity_id
_entity_poly.type
_entity_poly.pdbx_seq_one_letter_code
_entity_poly.pdbx_strand_id
1 'polypeptide(L)'
;MMSTPLSKRIRNLGCCCLTMLLSLVFSGCSLIPEYQRPALPVPADQLSAVVPAGDASIAIALTADEEALAAELSPKGELRVLLQSALTFNRDFRVALLRVDEARAMRGITRADRFPTIAAGVQRNRQHFDNAAADERYGQDLSIASVGVSDFELDFFGRVRSLSEAARHDYLASTYGQQAARSA
;
A
#
# COMPACT_ATOMS: atom_id res chain seq x y z
N MET A 1 -47.29 60.29 -4.50
CA MET A 1 -45.86 60.13 -4.85
C MET A 1 -45.34 58.93 -4.08
N MET A 2 -45.14 57.81 -4.79
CA MET A 2 -44.94 56.47 -4.23
C MET A 2 -43.54 56.28 -3.64
N SER A 3 -43.52 55.74 -2.43
CA SER A 3 -42.36 55.28 -1.68
C SER A 3 -41.88 53.91 -2.16
N THR A 4 -40.58 53.76 -2.43
CA THR A 4 -39.92 52.45 -2.51
C THR A 4 -38.59 52.51 -1.74
N PRO A 5 -38.41 51.75 -0.65
CA PRO A 5 -37.09 51.56 -0.04
C PRO A 5 -36.35 50.42 -0.75
N LEU A 6 -35.14 50.69 -1.26
CA LEU A 6 -34.25 49.65 -1.77
C LEU A 6 -33.80 48.75 -0.62
N SER A 7 -34.11 47.46 -0.76
CA SER A 7 -33.89 46.40 0.23
C SER A 7 -32.41 46.23 0.59
N LYS A 8 -32.12 46.11 1.89
CA LYS A 8 -30.83 45.67 2.43
C LYS A 8 -30.38 44.37 1.74
N ARG A 9 -29.19 44.39 1.12
CA ARG A 9 -28.44 43.19 0.72
C ARG A 9 -28.02 42.45 1.99
N ILE A 10 -28.91 41.62 2.55
CA ILE A 10 -28.60 40.74 3.67
C ILE A 10 -27.69 39.63 3.12
N ARG A 11 -26.40 39.91 3.18
CA ARG A 11 -25.25 39.01 3.37
C ARG A 11 -25.60 37.51 3.45
N ASN A 12 -25.79 36.88 2.29
CA ASN A 12 -25.89 35.42 2.12
C ASN A 12 -24.55 34.68 2.27
N LEU A 13 -23.48 35.38 2.71
CA LEU A 13 -22.15 34.80 2.91
C LEU A 13 -22.17 33.62 3.89
N GLY A 14 -22.98 33.69 4.96
CA GLY A 14 -23.09 32.62 5.94
C GLY A 14 -23.74 31.35 5.39
N CYS A 15 -24.71 31.49 4.48
CA CYS A 15 -25.38 30.36 3.85
C CYS A 15 -24.45 29.65 2.85
N CYS A 16 -23.67 30.42 2.07
CA CYS A 16 -22.65 29.88 1.18
C CYS A 16 -21.50 29.18 1.93
N CYS A 17 -21.03 29.73 3.06
CA CYS A 17 -20.02 29.07 3.89
C CYS A 17 -20.53 27.77 4.51
N LEU A 18 -21.79 27.73 4.96
CA LEU A 18 -22.38 26.52 5.54
C LEU A 18 -22.53 25.41 4.49
N THR A 19 -22.96 25.75 3.27
CA THR A 19 -23.03 24.77 2.16
C THR A 19 -21.66 24.24 1.76
N MET A 20 -20.63 25.09 1.78
CA MET A 20 -19.25 24.68 1.47
C MET A 20 -18.69 23.75 2.55
N LEU A 21 -18.94 24.07 3.83
CA LEU A 21 -18.50 23.26 4.97
C LEU A 21 -19.22 21.91 5.01
N LEU A 22 -20.53 21.87 4.71
CA LEU A 22 -21.32 20.65 4.62
C LEU A 22 -20.86 19.75 3.46
N SER A 23 -20.52 20.34 2.30
CA SER A 23 -19.95 19.58 1.18
C SER A 23 -18.57 18.99 1.52
N LEU A 24 -17.76 19.68 2.32
CA LEU A 24 -16.45 19.19 2.76
C LEU A 24 -16.55 17.99 3.70
N VAL A 25 -17.56 17.95 4.56
CA VAL A 25 -17.81 16.84 5.50
C VAL A 25 -18.29 15.58 4.78
N PHE A 26 -19.02 15.71 3.66
CA PHE A 26 -19.49 14.57 2.87
C PHE A 26 -18.45 13.98 1.89
N SER A 27 -17.30 14.64 1.70
CA SER A 27 -16.39 14.33 0.58
C SER A 27 -15.13 13.50 0.94
N GLY A 28 -15.11 12.75 2.05
CA GLY A 28 -13.84 12.14 2.48
C GLY A 28 -13.89 10.91 3.39
N CYS A 29 -14.98 10.15 3.41
CA CYS A 29 -15.06 8.95 4.24
C CYS A 29 -14.41 7.75 3.53
N SER A 30 -13.46 7.10 4.21
CA SER A 30 -13.03 5.74 3.86
C SER A 30 -14.21 4.79 4.05
N LEU A 31 -14.45 3.90 3.09
CA LEU A 31 -15.50 2.87 3.17
C LEU A 31 -14.99 1.54 3.77
N ILE A 32 -13.77 1.52 4.33
CA ILE A 32 -13.23 0.33 5.00
C ILE A 32 -14.04 0.08 6.29
N PRO A 33 -14.63 -1.10 6.49
CA PRO A 33 -15.30 -1.44 7.73
C PRO A 33 -14.29 -1.55 8.88
N GLU A 34 -14.74 -1.28 10.10
CA GLU A 34 -13.90 -1.44 11.29
C GLU A 34 -13.51 -2.92 11.49
N TYR A 35 -12.22 -3.17 11.74
CA TYR A 35 -11.73 -4.53 11.94
C TYR A 35 -12.17 -5.07 13.31
N GLN A 36 -12.99 -6.11 13.29
CA GLN A 36 -13.38 -6.87 14.48
C GLN A 36 -12.69 -8.24 14.47
N ARG A 37 -11.87 -8.52 15.49
CA ARG A 37 -11.22 -9.82 15.62
C ARG A 37 -12.28 -10.89 15.90
N PRO A 38 -12.39 -11.95 15.08
CA PRO A 38 -13.33 -13.05 15.36
C PRO A 38 -13.02 -13.74 16.68
N ALA A 39 -14.05 -14.21 17.37
CA ALA A 39 -13.88 -15.08 18.54
C ALA A 39 -13.13 -16.36 18.14
N LEU A 40 -12.20 -16.80 18.98
CA LEU A 40 -11.38 -17.98 18.70
C LEU A 40 -12.22 -19.26 18.81
N PRO A 41 -12.21 -20.15 17.79
CA PRO A 41 -12.98 -21.39 17.82
C PRO A 41 -12.23 -22.51 18.55
N VAL A 42 -11.68 -22.22 19.74
CA VAL A 42 -10.95 -23.19 20.57
C VAL A 42 -11.46 -23.15 22.01
N PRO A 43 -11.41 -24.27 22.76
CA PRO A 43 -11.75 -24.28 24.17
C PRO A 43 -10.86 -23.31 24.97
N ALA A 44 -11.45 -22.55 25.89
CA ALA A 44 -10.73 -21.60 26.73
C ALA A 44 -9.71 -22.27 27.67
N ASP A 45 -9.89 -23.56 27.95
CA ASP A 45 -9.15 -24.30 28.97
C ASP A 45 -7.95 -25.10 28.42
N GLN A 46 -7.49 -24.80 27.21
CA GLN A 46 -6.22 -25.39 26.74
C GLN A 46 -5.07 -24.81 27.58
N LEU A 47 -4.42 -25.68 28.36
CA LEU A 47 -3.21 -25.42 29.13
C LEU A 47 -2.07 -24.98 28.19
N SER A 48 -2.05 -23.72 27.81
CA SER A 48 -0.92 -23.11 27.12
C SER A 48 -0.85 -21.67 27.59
N ALA A 49 0.16 -21.39 28.40
CA ALA A 49 0.52 -20.02 28.75
C ALA A 49 0.64 -19.24 27.44
N VAL A 50 -0.26 -18.27 27.25
CA VAL A 50 -0.19 -17.35 26.11
C VAL A 50 1.10 -16.56 26.26
N VAL A 51 2.15 -16.98 25.57
CA VAL A 51 3.36 -16.17 25.42
C VAL A 51 2.97 -15.03 24.49
N PRO A 52 3.00 -13.76 24.94
CA PRO A 52 2.72 -12.64 24.07
C PRO A 52 3.73 -12.67 22.91
N ALA A 53 3.24 -12.52 21.68
CA ALA A 53 4.11 -12.41 20.52
C ALA A 53 5.02 -11.18 20.71
N GLY A 54 6.30 -11.42 21.00
CA GLY A 54 7.30 -10.38 21.07
C GLY A 54 7.55 -9.78 19.69
N ASP A 55 7.87 -8.49 19.66
CA ASP A 55 8.34 -7.81 18.45
C ASP A 55 9.72 -8.39 18.05
N ALA A 56 9.72 -9.49 17.31
CA ALA A 56 10.94 -10.17 16.90
C ALA A 56 11.71 -9.36 15.86
N SER A 57 12.96 -9.04 16.17
CA SER A 57 13.86 -8.27 15.32
C SER A 57 14.36 -9.07 14.11
N ILE A 58 14.60 -8.37 12.99
CA ILE A 58 15.10 -8.95 11.72
C ILE A 58 16.63 -9.11 11.76
N ALA A 59 17.16 -9.67 12.85
CA ALA A 59 18.59 -9.96 12.97
C ALA A 59 18.83 -11.46 12.72
N ILE A 60 19.91 -11.80 12.01
CA ILE A 60 20.36 -13.19 11.80
C ILE A 60 20.96 -13.79 13.10
N ALA A 61 21.09 -12.98 14.16
CA ALA A 61 21.39 -13.44 15.51
C ALA A 61 20.18 -14.16 16.12
N LEU A 62 20.42 -15.17 16.96
CA LEU A 62 19.35 -15.80 17.74
C LEU A 62 18.66 -14.72 18.59
N THR A 63 17.33 -14.78 18.63
CA THR A 63 16.53 -13.99 19.56
C THR A 63 16.73 -14.50 20.99
N ALA A 64 16.41 -13.69 21.99
CA ALA A 64 16.54 -14.07 23.40
C ALA A 64 15.77 -15.37 23.73
N ASP A 65 14.60 -15.54 23.11
CA ASP A 65 13.77 -16.73 23.28
C ASP A 65 14.40 -17.96 22.63
N GLU A 66 14.99 -17.82 21.44
CA GLU A 66 15.72 -18.91 20.77
C GLU A 66 17.00 -19.29 21.52
N GLU A 67 17.72 -18.32 22.10
CA GLU A 67 18.88 -18.59 22.94
C GLU A 67 18.51 -19.34 24.22
N ALA A 68 17.41 -18.94 24.88
CA ALA A 68 16.89 -19.62 26.06
C ALA A 68 16.46 -21.06 25.76
N LEU A 69 15.68 -21.24 24.68
CA LEU A 69 15.22 -22.57 24.24
C LEU A 69 16.40 -23.48 23.86
N ALA A 70 17.40 -22.93 23.16
CA ALA A 70 18.58 -23.71 22.78
C ALA A 70 19.43 -24.13 23.99
N ALA A 71 19.52 -23.28 25.01
CA ALA A 71 20.21 -23.61 26.26
C ALA A 71 19.46 -24.67 27.07
N GLU A 72 18.12 -24.63 27.08
CA GLU A 72 17.27 -25.61 27.76
C GLU A 72 17.34 -26.99 27.09
N LEU A 73 17.19 -27.05 25.77
CA LEU A 73 17.17 -28.30 25.02
C LEU A 73 18.57 -28.93 24.83
N SER A 74 19.62 -28.10 24.79
CA SER A 74 20.99 -28.56 24.59
C SER A 74 21.96 -27.87 25.57
N PRO A 75 22.03 -28.33 26.83
CA PRO A 75 22.93 -27.78 27.84
C PRO A 75 24.42 -27.84 27.45
N LYS A 76 24.79 -28.75 26.54
CA LYS A 76 26.15 -28.88 25.98
C LYS A 76 26.47 -27.89 24.85
N GLY A 77 25.49 -27.08 24.41
CA GLY A 77 25.66 -25.98 23.46
C GLY A 77 25.66 -26.35 21.96
N GLU A 78 25.53 -27.63 21.61
CA GLU A 78 25.59 -28.11 20.21
C GLU A 78 24.45 -27.52 19.35
N LEU A 79 23.23 -27.39 19.90
CA LEU A 79 22.06 -26.89 19.17
C LEU A 79 22.23 -25.43 18.71
N ARG A 80 22.92 -24.60 19.50
CA ARG A 80 23.15 -23.18 19.16
C ARG A 80 23.89 -23.03 17.83
N VAL A 81 24.92 -23.86 17.60
CA VAL A 81 25.71 -23.83 16.36
C VAL A 81 24.88 -24.31 15.18
N LEU A 82 24.07 -25.35 15.39
CA LEU A 82 23.17 -25.88 14.35
C LEU A 82 22.09 -24.85 13.95
N LEU A 83 21.47 -24.16 14.91
CA LEU A 83 20.50 -23.09 14.65
C LEU A 83 21.12 -21.94 13.85
N GLN A 84 22.30 -21.47 14.24
CA GLN A 84 23.00 -20.40 13.50
C GLN A 84 23.33 -20.83 12.06
N SER A 85 23.80 -22.07 11.89
CA SER A 85 24.07 -22.63 10.57
C SER A 85 22.80 -22.74 9.72
N ALA A 86 21.70 -23.22 10.32
CA ALA A 86 20.41 -23.33 9.65
C ALA A 86 19.88 -21.96 9.21
N LEU A 87 19.82 -20.96 10.11
CA LEU A 87 19.35 -19.62 9.75
C LEU A 87 20.21 -18.92 8.69
N THR A 88 21.51 -19.26 8.62
CA THR A 88 22.43 -18.68 7.64
C THR A 88 22.35 -19.36 6.27
N PHE A 89 22.24 -20.69 6.23
CA PHE A 89 22.40 -21.48 5.00
C PHE A 89 21.10 -22.12 4.47
N ASN A 90 20.01 -22.10 5.24
CA ASN A 90 18.73 -22.67 4.82
C ASN A 90 18.15 -21.87 3.63
N ARG A 91 17.97 -22.55 2.50
CA ARG A 91 17.45 -21.95 1.26
C ARG A 91 15.97 -21.61 1.36
N ASP A 92 15.20 -22.39 2.10
CA ASP A 92 13.77 -22.15 2.30
C ASP A 92 13.56 -20.90 3.17
N PHE A 93 14.38 -20.72 4.21
CA PHE A 93 14.36 -19.48 5.00
C PHE A 93 14.76 -18.26 4.15
N ARG A 94 15.75 -18.41 3.25
CA ARG A 94 16.09 -17.36 2.29
C ARG A 94 14.94 -17.04 1.34
N VAL A 95 14.17 -18.03 0.89
CA VAL A 95 12.95 -17.80 0.11
C VAL A 95 11.93 -17.00 0.92
N ALA A 96 11.71 -17.34 2.20
CA ALA A 96 10.81 -16.59 3.08
C ALA A 96 11.21 -15.11 3.22
N LEU A 97 12.52 -14.82 3.36
CA LEU A 97 13.03 -13.45 3.37
C LEU A 97 12.77 -12.71 2.05
N LEU A 98 13.01 -13.37 0.91
CA LEU A 98 12.76 -12.78 -0.41
C LEU A 98 11.27 -12.51 -0.65
N ARG A 99 10.37 -13.34 -0.10
CA ARG A 99 8.91 -13.08 -0.16
C ARG A 99 8.52 -11.82 0.62
N VAL A 100 9.18 -11.52 1.73
CA VAL A 100 8.97 -10.26 2.46
C VAL A 100 9.43 -9.05 1.62
N ASP A 101 10.56 -9.16 0.94
CA ASP A 101 11.06 -8.10 0.07
C ASP A 101 10.17 -7.90 -1.17
N GLU A 102 9.66 -8.98 -1.77
CA GLU A 102 8.66 -8.95 -2.84
C GLU A 102 7.39 -8.22 -2.38
N ALA A 103 6.83 -8.60 -1.22
CA ALA A 103 5.65 -7.95 -0.67
C ALA A 103 5.90 -6.47 -0.35
N ARG A 104 7.11 -6.12 0.12
CA ARG A 104 7.52 -4.72 0.33
C ARG A 104 7.54 -3.93 -0.97
N ALA A 105 8.07 -4.50 -2.05
CA ALA A 105 8.11 -3.88 -3.36
C ALA A 105 6.70 -3.67 -3.92
N MET A 106 5.83 -4.68 -3.83
CA MET A 106 4.42 -4.59 -4.24
C MET A 106 3.68 -3.49 -3.48
N ARG A 107 3.86 -3.41 -2.15
CA ARG A 107 3.33 -2.30 -1.34
C ARG A 107 3.85 -0.94 -1.82
N GLY A 108 5.12 -0.87 -2.24
CA GLY A 108 5.71 0.33 -2.82
C GLY A 108 4.98 0.79 -4.08
N ILE A 109 4.68 -0.14 -4.98
CA ILE A 109 3.94 0.12 -6.22
C ILE A 109 2.54 0.63 -5.92
N THR A 110 1.75 -0.09 -5.12
CA THR A 110 0.37 0.32 -4.79
C THR A 110 0.31 1.65 -4.03
N ARG A 111 1.36 1.97 -3.26
CA ARG A 111 1.48 3.29 -2.60
C ARG A 111 1.80 4.40 -3.60
N ALA A 112 2.54 4.12 -4.67
CA ALA A 112 2.89 5.10 -5.70
C ALA A 112 1.64 5.60 -6.44
N ASP A 113 0.63 4.73 -6.63
CA ASP A 113 -0.66 5.07 -7.26
C ASP A 113 -1.43 6.19 -6.53
N ARG A 114 -1.07 6.50 -5.28
CA ARG A 114 -1.65 7.63 -4.53
C ARG A 114 -1.14 8.99 -4.97
N PHE A 115 -0.11 9.03 -5.81
CA PHE A 115 0.55 10.25 -6.24
C PHE A 115 0.40 10.44 -7.75
N PRO A 116 0.41 11.68 -8.24
CA PRO A 116 0.37 11.94 -9.67
C PRO A 116 1.64 11.41 -10.34
N THR A 117 1.48 10.72 -11.47
CA THR A 117 2.60 10.30 -12.32
C THR A 117 2.95 11.44 -13.27
N ILE A 118 4.20 11.88 -13.25
CA ILE A 118 4.71 12.88 -14.20
C ILE A 118 5.45 12.11 -15.30
N ALA A 119 4.99 12.27 -16.54
CA ALA A 119 5.56 11.59 -17.70
C ALA A 119 5.92 12.60 -18.79
N ALA A 120 6.96 12.24 -19.54
CA ALA A 120 7.36 12.92 -20.77
C ALA A 120 7.35 11.90 -21.91
N GLY A 121 6.78 12.29 -23.03
CA GLY A 121 6.61 11.42 -24.19
C GLY A 121 6.92 12.15 -25.48
N VAL A 122 7.42 11.40 -26.47
CA VAL A 122 7.55 11.85 -27.84
C VAL A 122 6.83 10.86 -28.73
N GLN A 123 5.89 11.35 -29.53
CA GLN A 123 5.13 10.55 -30.47
C GLN A 123 5.32 11.13 -31.87
N ARG A 124 5.67 10.26 -32.83
CA ARG A 124 5.69 10.60 -34.24
C ARG A 124 4.63 9.78 -34.96
N ASN A 125 3.64 10.47 -35.54
CA ASN A 125 2.61 9.85 -36.34
C ASN A 125 2.89 10.16 -37.81
N ARG A 126 3.16 9.11 -38.60
CA ARG A 126 3.39 9.21 -40.04
C ARG A 126 2.29 8.44 -40.78
N GLN A 127 1.48 9.15 -41.54
CA GLN A 127 0.51 8.58 -42.46
C GLN A 127 1.01 8.75 -43.89
N HIS A 128 0.98 7.66 -44.66
CA HIS A 128 1.36 7.62 -46.06
C HIS A 128 0.27 6.93 -46.88
N PHE A 129 0.11 7.32 -48.14
CA PHE A 129 -0.82 6.71 -49.08
C PHE A 129 -0.08 6.14 -50.29
N ASP A 130 -0.51 4.97 -50.79
CA ASP A 130 0.15 4.29 -51.92
C ASP A 130 0.09 5.08 -53.23
N ASN A 131 -0.89 5.98 -53.37
CA ASN A 131 -0.99 6.89 -54.51
C ASN A 131 -0.23 8.19 -54.21
N ALA A 132 0.82 8.50 -54.98
CA ALA A 132 1.66 9.68 -54.81
C ALA A 132 0.88 11.01 -54.77
N ALA A 133 -0.17 11.17 -55.59
CA ALA A 133 -0.98 12.38 -55.59
C ALA A 133 -1.87 12.49 -54.34
N ALA A 134 -2.28 11.35 -53.77
CA ALA A 134 -3.02 11.31 -52.51
C ALA A 134 -2.07 11.51 -51.32
N ASP A 135 -0.85 10.99 -51.39
CA ASP A 135 0.15 11.14 -50.35
C ASP A 135 0.66 12.57 -50.21
N GLU A 136 0.91 13.26 -51.32
CA GLU A 136 1.32 14.67 -51.28
C GLU A 136 0.22 15.57 -50.70
N ARG A 137 -1.05 15.23 -50.91
CA ARG A 137 -2.18 16.02 -50.44
C ARG A 137 -2.65 15.66 -49.02
N TYR A 138 -2.56 14.40 -48.64
CA TYR A 138 -3.15 13.87 -47.41
C TYR A 138 -2.15 13.20 -46.47
N GLY A 139 -0.92 12.92 -46.93
CA GLY A 139 0.15 12.40 -46.10
C GLY A 139 0.44 13.34 -44.94
N GLN A 140 0.72 12.75 -43.77
CA GLN A 140 0.98 13.51 -42.55
C GLN A 140 2.24 12.98 -41.90
N ASP A 141 3.09 13.88 -41.41
CA ASP A 141 4.23 13.56 -40.57
C ASP A 141 4.23 14.53 -39.40
N LEU A 142 3.63 14.11 -38.29
CA LEU A 142 3.44 14.93 -37.11
C LEU A 142 4.28 14.38 -35.97
N SER A 143 5.15 15.23 -35.42
CA SER A 143 5.95 14.93 -34.23
C SER A 143 5.45 15.78 -33.07
N ILE A 144 5.03 15.14 -31.98
CA ILE A 144 4.55 15.78 -30.77
C ILE A 144 5.46 15.37 -29.61
N ALA A 145 5.92 16.36 -28.85
CA ALA A 145 6.55 16.15 -27.55
C ALA A 145 5.61 16.70 -26.47
N SER A 146 5.39 15.93 -25.41
CA SER A 146 4.49 16.29 -24.32
C SER A 146 5.14 15.99 -22.98
N VAL A 147 4.92 16.88 -22.00
CA VAL A 147 5.26 16.65 -20.59
C VAL A 147 4.03 17.02 -19.77
N GLY A 148 3.64 16.15 -18.85
CA GLY A 148 2.44 16.39 -18.04
C GLY A 148 2.22 15.34 -16.97
N VAL A 149 1.14 15.52 -16.22
CA VAL A 149 0.63 14.52 -15.29
C VAL A 149 -0.29 13.59 -16.07
N SER A 150 0.01 12.29 -16.07
CA SER A 150 -0.84 11.25 -16.65
C SER A 150 -1.57 10.49 -15.54
N ASP A 151 -2.82 10.11 -15.82
CA ASP A 151 -3.58 9.09 -15.08
C ASP A 151 -3.71 9.29 -13.56
N PHE A 152 -3.78 10.54 -13.09
CA PHE A 152 -3.98 10.82 -11.67
C PHE A 152 -5.46 10.79 -11.27
N GLU A 153 -5.80 9.92 -10.32
CA GLU A 153 -7.14 9.82 -9.73
C GLU A 153 -7.23 10.60 -8.41
N LEU A 154 -8.22 11.49 -8.31
CA LEU A 154 -8.56 12.16 -7.06
C LEU A 154 -9.41 11.22 -6.18
N ASP A 155 -8.78 10.67 -5.15
CA ASP A 155 -9.38 9.65 -4.28
C ASP A 155 -10.30 10.26 -3.19
N PHE A 156 -11.52 10.65 -3.56
CA PHE A 156 -12.54 11.17 -2.63
C PHE A 156 -13.13 10.07 -1.73
N PHE A 157 -13.33 8.88 -2.28
CA PHE A 157 -13.97 7.75 -1.58
C PHE A 157 -12.98 6.80 -0.88
N GLY A 158 -11.68 7.10 -0.95
CA GLY A 158 -10.65 6.30 -0.29
C GLY A 158 -10.36 4.96 -0.96
N ARG A 159 -10.70 4.74 -2.23
CA ARG A 159 -10.45 3.49 -2.97
C ARG A 159 -8.94 3.20 -3.05
N VAL A 160 -8.16 4.15 -3.54
CA VAL A 160 -6.69 4.00 -3.68
C VAL A 160 -6.03 3.91 -2.31
N ARG A 161 -6.52 4.68 -1.34
CA ARG A 161 -6.09 4.56 0.06
C ARG A 161 -6.34 3.16 0.63
N SER A 162 -7.51 2.59 0.37
CA SER A 162 -7.88 1.25 0.84
C SER A 162 -7.01 0.16 0.22
N LEU A 163 -6.69 0.27 -1.08
CA LEU A 163 -5.76 -0.64 -1.74
C LEU A 163 -4.34 -0.54 -1.16
N SER A 164 -3.87 0.67 -0.89
CA SER A 164 -2.57 0.88 -0.23
C SER A 164 -2.54 0.32 1.19
N GLU A 165 -3.67 0.34 1.91
CA GLU A 165 -3.79 -0.27 3.24
C GLU A 165 -3.84 -1.80 3.15
N ALA A 166 -4.56 -2.37 2.19
CA ALA A 166 -4.56 -3.81 1.92
C ALA A 166 -3.14 -4.33 1.64
N ALA A 167 -2.40 -3.68 0.72
CA ALA A 167 -1.02 -4.04 0.41
C ALA A 167 -0.07 -3.90 1.62
N ARG A 168 -0.39 -3.00 2.57
CA ARG A 168 0.34 -2.91 3.85
C ARG A 168 0.08 -4.15 4.71
N HIS A 169 -1.16 -4.61 4.79
CA HIS A 169 -1.51 -5.81 5.55
C HIS A 169 -0.93 -7.08 4.92
N ASP A 170 -0.84 -7.17 3.59
CA ASP A 170 -0.17 -8.28 2.91
C ASP A 170 1.34 -8.32 3.23
N TYR A 171 2.00 -7.15 3.24
CA TYR A 171 3.40 -7.05 3.69
C TYR A 171 3.55 -7.51 5.15
N LEU A 172 2.68 -7.06 6.06
CA LEU A 172 2.73 -7.49 7.45
C LEU A 172 2.49 -9.01 7.59
N ALA A 173 1.52 -9.57 6.86
CA ALA A 173 1.28 -11.00 6.82
C ALA A 173 2.52 -11.78 6.35
N SER A 174 3.22 -11.28 5.33
CA SER A 174 4.48 -11.88 4.86
C SER A 174 5.57 -11.84 5.93
N THR A 175 5.67 -10.75 6.71
CA THR A 175 6.65 -10.66 7.82
C THR A 175 6.34 -11.66 8.94
N TYR A 176 5.06 -11.83 9.30
CA TYR A 176 4.67 -12.86 10.26
C TYR A 176 4.88 -14.28 9.71
N GLY A 177 4.67 -14.48 8.40
CA GLY A 177 4.98 -15.76 7.74
C GLY A 177 6.48 -16.11 7.79
N GLN A 178 7.35 -15.11 7.62
CA GLN A 178 8.80 -15.28 7.75
C GLN A 178 9.22 -15.57 9.20
N GLN A 179 8.57 -14.95 10.18
CA GLN A 179 8.77 -15.27 11.59
C GLN A 179 8.30 -16.70 11.91
N ALA A 180 7.15 -17.12 11.39
CA ALA A 180 6.66 -18.50 11.55
C ALA A 180 7.62 -19.53 10.92
N ALA A 181 8.19 -19.22 9.74
CA ALA A 181 9.19 -20.07 9.09
C ALA A 181 10.53 -20.12 9.84
N ARG A 182 10.83 -19.11 10.67
CA ARG A 182 12.00 -19.09 11.55
C ARG A 182 11.80 -19.98 12.78
N SER A 183 10.58 -20.00 13.32
CA SER A 183 10.23 -20.73 14.54
C SER A 183 9.78 -22.19 14.30
N ALA A 184 9.61 -22.60 13.04
CA ALA A 184 9.22 -23.95 12.64
C ALA A 184 10.41 -24.92 12.66
#